data_AF-A0A812VIV3-F1
#
_entry.id   AF-A0A812VIV3-F1
#
_cell.length_a   1.000
_cell.length_b   1.000
_cell.length_c   1.000
_cell.angle_alpha   90.00
_cell.angle_beta   90.00
_cell.angle_gamma   90.00
#
_symmetry.space_group_name_H-M   'P 1'
#
loop_
_entity.id
_entity.type
_entity.pdbx_description
1 polymer ?
#
loop_
_entity_poly.entity_id
_entity_poly.type
_entity_poly.pdbx_seq_one_letter_code
_entity_poly.pdbx_strand_id
1 'polypeptide(L)'
;MIDNIASADTSIGKEMRTAKSSVKDAGGSLPAPLVKLGSYSGANNARDFERSMKLPVEPVMISTRVKAKVDSTMVVEEKIPVLLPHRLFLYLFNMLGLLIQPEDINEYWQHQKSFCVWASHNDLDGKHVPVTIYGDTARYGQGYDQSKITGCFMSLPLWRPKSTRMSQWLLFSVDADRSLGPETLNPLYLAIVESLNEAFYGRTPEGCPLPHKFSVTEIKGDWEFHYHTFQLRRLRRYWKTRWICWRCHAEHHADAAHSCYDFDDDPTWEATTISNFSFLANIVKRESI
;
A
#
# COMPACT_ATOMS: atom_id res chain seq x y z
N MET A 1 33.20 11.88 -3.21
CA MET A 1 32.48 11.74 -4.49
C MET A 1 31.20 10.93 -4.25
N ILE A 2 30.35 11.44 -3.36
CA ILE A 2 29.05 10.85 -3.01
C ILE A 2 28.12 12.05 -2.83
N ASP A 3 27.39 12.38 -3.88
CA ASP A 3 26.24 13.27 -3.87
C ASP A 3 25.31 12.76 -4.96
N ASN A 4 24.23 12.08 -4.55
CA ASN A 4 22.96 11.93 -5.28
C ASN A 4 22.10 10.86 -4.58
N ILE A 5 21.59 11.18 -3.39
CA ILE A 5 20.34 10.59 -2.90
C ILE A 5 19.26 11.63 -3.21
N ALA A 6 18.79 11.62 -4.46
CA ALA A 6 17.66 12.43 -4.86
C ALA A 6 16.37 11.78 -4.36
N SER A 7 15.65 12.54 -3.53
CA SER A 7 14.32 12.27 -3.01
C SER A 7 13.33 11.80 -4.07
N ALA A 8 12.75 10.62 -3.88
CA ALA A 8 11.59 10.14 -4.63
C ALA A 8 10.38 9.96 -3.70
N ASP A 9 10.04 11.01 -2.94
CA ASP A 9 8.75 11.13 -2.26
C ASP A 9 7.80 11.96 -3.11
N THR A 10 6.94 11.31 -3.88
CA THR A 10 5.78 11.94 -4.49
C THR A 10 4.53 11.50 -3.72
N SER A 11 4.12 12.32 -2.76
CA SER A 11 2.81 12.21 -2.10
C SER A 11 1.68 12.18 -3.13
N ILE A 12 0.64 11.35 -2.91
CA ILE A 12 -0.61 11.33 -3.68
C ILE A 12 -1.18 12.75 -3.88
N GLY A 13 -0.97 13.66 -2.91
CA GLY A 13 -1.38 15.06 -3.04
C GLY A 13 -0.71 15.81 -4.19
N LYS A 14 0.55 15.50 -4.50
CA LYS A 14 1.28 16.07 -5.66
C LYS A 14 0.80 15.43 -6.96
N GLU A 15 0.44 14.15 -6.94
CA GLU A 15 -0.10 13.42 -8.09
C GLU A 15 -1.49 13.91 -8.49
N MET A 16 -2.38 14.12 -7.52
CA MET A 16 -3.72 14.68 -7.74
C MET A 16 -3.67 16.16 -8.20
N ARG A 17 -2.67 16.93 -7.76
CA ARG A 17 -2.48 18.34 -8.21
C ARG A 17 -1.92 18.43 -9.62
N THR A 18 -1.00 17.57 -10.00
CA THR A 18 -0.39 17.59 -11.35
C THR A 18 -1.40 17.14 -12.41
N ALA A 19 -2.30 16.20 -12.08
CA ALA A 19 -3.44 15.87 -12.95
C ALA A 19 -4.38 17.06 -13.18
N LYS A 20 -4.44 18.04 -12.26
CA LYS A 20 -5.21 19.29 -12.43
C LYS A 20 -4.45 20.38 -13.18
N SER A 21 -3.13 20.48 -13.06
CA SER A 21 -2.36 21.54 -13.74
C SER A 21 -2.22 21.28 -15.25
N SER A 22 -2.14 20.02 -15.67
CA SER A 22 -2.13 19.66 -17.10
C SER A 22 -3.43 19.95 -17.86
N VAL A 23 -4.50 20.36 -17.16
CA VAL A 23 -5.83 20.67 -17.74
C VAL A 23 -5.92 22.12 -18.23
N LYS A 24 -5.01 23.02 -17.81
CA LYS A 24 -5.10 24.45 -18.16
C LYS A 24 -4.35 24.87 -19.43
N ASP A 25 -3.40 24.07 -19.93
CA ASP A 25 -2.43 24.54 -20.93
C ASP A 25 -2.53 23.89 -22.32
N ALA A 26 -3.56 23.07 -22.60
CA ALA A 26 -3.74 22.46 -23.92
C ALA A 26 -5.16 22.70 -24.46
N GLY A 27 -5.31 23.69 -25.33
CA GLY A 27 -6.52 23.96 -26.13
C GLY A 27 -6.74 22.92 -27.24
N GLY A 28 -6.87 21.65 -26.86
CA GLY A 28 -7.21 20.53 -27.74
C GLY A 28 -8.34 19.71 -27.11
N SER A 29 -9.21 19.14 -27.93
CA SER A 29 -10.41 18.38 -27.54
C SER A 29 -10.20 17.48 -26.31
N LEU A 30 -11.00 17.73 -25.28
CA LEU A 30 -10.95 17.10 -23.96
C LEU A 30 -10.91 15.56 -24.03
N PRO A 31 -9.95 14.88 -23.40
CA PRO A 31 -10.23 13.55 -22.86
C PRO A 31 -11.21 13.72 -21.69
N ALA A 32 -12.16 12.78 -21.56
CA ALA A 32 -13.28 12.83 -20.61
C ALA A 32 -12.90 13.43 -19.24
N PRO A 33 -13.77 14.29 -18.65
CA PRO A 33 -13.44 14.98 -17.41
C PRO A 33 -13.03 13.96 -16.34
N LEU A 34 -11.93 14.23 -15.65
CA LEU A 34 -11.56 13.53 -14.42
C LEU A 34 -12.73 13.68 -13.45
N VAL A 35 -13.62 12.68 -13.44
CA VAL A 35 -14.75 12.61 -12.54
C VAL A 35 -14.16 12.65 -11.13
N LYS A 36 -14.66 13.58 -10.32
CA LYS A 36 -14.27 13.73 -8.91
C LYS A 36 -14.34 12.34 -8.29
N LEU A 37 -13.21 11.83 -7.80
CA LEU A 37 -13.06 10.55 -7.09
C LEU A 37 -13.78 10.58 -5.72
N GLY A 38 -14.92 11.28 -5.63
CA GLY A 38 -15.47 11.84 -4.39
C GLY A 38 -16.99 11.88 -4.35
N SER A 39 -17.69 11.11 -5.18
CA SER A 39 -19.13 10.85 -4.98
C SER A 39 -19.42 9.36 -5.08
N TYR A 40 -18.77 8.60 -4.20
CA TYR A 40 -18.97 7.16 -3.99
C TYR A 40 -20.39 6.85 -3.45
N SER A 41 -21.47 7.11 -4.17
CA SER A 41 -22.78 6.54 -3.82
C SER A 41 -22.80 5.05 -4.21
N GLY A 42 -23.47 4.19 -3.44
CA GLY A 42 -23.34 2.72 -3.56
C GLY A 42 -23.57 2.11 -4.95
N ALA A 43 -24.27 2.81 -5.87
CA ALA A 43 -24.43 2.38 -7.27
C ALA A 43 -23.30 2.86 -8.21
N ASN A 44 -22.48 3.82 -7.79
CA ASN A 44 -21.41 4.45 -8.57
C ASN A 44 -20.00 3.99 -8.18
N ASN A 45 -19.82 3.28 -7.05
CA ASN A 45 -18.49 2.92 -6.55
C ASN A 45 -17.68 2.06 -7.53
N ALA A 46 -18.28 1.00 -8.09
CA ALA A 46 -17.63 0.15 -9.09
C ALA A 46 -17.37 0.93 -10.39
N ARG A 47 -18.35 1.70 -10.85
CA ARG A 47 -18.28 2.51 -12.07
C ARG A 47 -17.18 3.58 -12.01
N ASP A 48 -17.03 4.24 -10.87
CA ASP A 48 -16.02 5.30 -10.68
C ASP A 48 -14.62 4.71 -10.47
N PHE A 49 -14.52 3.54 -9.81
CA PHE A 49 -13.28 2.76 -9.75
C PHE A 49 -12.84 2.30 -11.15
N GLU A 50 -13.73 1.68 -11.93
CA GLU A 50 -13.48 1.24 -13.31
C GLU A 50 -13.10 2.41 -14.23
N ARG A 51 -13.83 3.54 -14.15
CA ARG A 51 -13.51 4.76 -14.92
C ARG A 51 -12.14 5.33 -14.58
N SER A 52 -11.75 5.24 -13.32
CA SER A 52 -10.45 5.75 -12.84
C SER A 52 -9.30 4.83 -13.24
N MET A 53 -9.51 3.52 -13.16
CA MET A 53 -8.49 2.52 -13.48
C MET A 53 -8.30 2.34 -14.99
N LYS A 54 -9.38 2.40 -15.79
CA LYS A 54 -9.37 2.09 -17.24
C LYS A 54 -8.65 0.78 -17.59
N LEU A 55 -8.53 -0.14 -16.63
CA LEU A 55 -7.96 -1.46 -16.85
C LEU A 55 -9.09 -2.39 -17.28
N PRO A 56 -8.90 -3.25 -18.30
CA PRO A 56 -9.87 -4.26 -18.70
C PRO A 56 -9.81 -5.47 -17.74
N VAL A 57 -9.75 -5.20 -16.43
CA VAL A 57 -9.69 -6.22 -15.38
C VAL A 57 -10.84 -5.96 -14.43
N GLU A 58 -11.78 -6.90 -14.38
CA GLU A 58 -12.99 -6.78 -13.57
C GLU A 58 -12.67 -6.92 -12.07
N PRO A 59 -13.03 -5.92 -11.24
CA PRO A 59 -12.84 -6.00 -9.80
C PRO A 59 -13.84 -6.99 -9.16
N VAL A 60 -13.46 -7.57 -8.04
CA VAL A 60 -14.35 -8.40 -7.21
C VAL A 60 -14.96 -7.52 -6.12
N MET A 61 -16.28 -7.64 -5.91
CA MET A 61 -16.99 -6.88 -4.89
C MET A 61 -16.89 -7.61 -3.54
N ILE A 62 -16.06 -7.10 -2.64
CA ILE A 62 -15.84 -7.67 -1.30
C ILE A 62 -16.75 -6.97 -0.29
N SER A 63 -17.52 -7.76 0.47
CA SER A 63 -18.37 -7.23 1.54
C SER A 63 -17.54 -6.90 2.78
N THR A 64 -17.75 -5.71 3.34
CA THR A 64 -17.07 -5.28 4.56
C THR A 64 -17.95 -4.34 5.37
N ARG A 65 -17.53 -4.03 6.61
CA ARG A 65 -18.25 -3.12 7.51
C ARG A 65 -17.63 -1.74 7.46
N VAL A 66 -18.47 -0.70 7.36
CA VAL A 66 -18.06 0.71 7.35
C VAL A 66 -19.05 1.55 8.16
N LYS A 67 -18.66 2.76 8.54
CA LYS A 67 -19.61 3.74 9.10
C LYS A 67 -20.58 4.21 8.01
N ALA A 68 -21.84 4.40 8.37
CA ALA A 68 -22.82 4.97 7.47
C ALA A 68 -22.44 6.42 7.12
N LYS A 69 -22.80 6.86 5.90
CA LYS A 69 -22.48 8.22 5.44
C LYS A 69 -23.26 9.30 6.19
N VAL A 70 -24.51 9.01 6.53
CA VAL A 70 -25.43 9.95 7.16
C VAL A 70 -25.20 10.02 8.67
N ASP A 71 -24.86 8.88 9.27
CA ASP A 71 -24.64 8.75 10.71
C ASP A 71 -23.37 7.93 10.98
N SER A 72 -22.32 8.61 11.41
CA SER A 72 -21.02 7.98 11.70
C SER A 72 -21.06 6.97 12.87
N THR A 73 -22.13 6.97 13.67
CA THR A 73 -22.32 6.01 14.78
C THR A 73 -22.92 4.70 14.32
N MET A 74 -23.61 4.71 13.17
CA MET A 74 -24.22 3.52 12.58
C MET A 74 -23.17 2.77 11.75
N VAL A 75 -23.08 1.45 11.95
CA VAL A 75 -22.25 0.56 11.13
C VAL A 75 -23.14 -0.13 10.10
N VAL A 76 -22.72 -0.09 8.83
CA VAL A 76 -23.42 -0.73 7.71
C VAL A 76 -22.48 -1.67 6.98
N GLU A 77 -23.06 -2.66 6.31
CA GLU A 77 -22.34 -3.52 5.37
C GLU A 77 -22.30 -2.84 4.00
N GLU A 78 -21.12 -2.77 3.39
CA GLU A 78 -20.92 -2.19 2.07
C GLU A 78 -19.99 -3.08 1.24
N LYS A 79 -20.30 -3.18 -0.06
CA LYS A 79 -19.45 -3.89 -1.02
C LYS A 79 -18.44 -2.93 -1.62
N ILE A 80 -17.16 -3.22 -1.47
CA ILE A 80 -16.04 -2.42 -1.98
C ILE A 80 -15.39 -3.18 -3.14
N PRO A 81 -15.14 -2.52 -4.30
CA PRO A 81 -14.43 -3.15 -5.41
C PRO A 81 -12.97 -3.37 -5.03
N VAL A 82 -12.48 -4.58 -5.26
CA VAL A 82 -11.09 -4.99 -5.06
C VAL A 82 -10.55 -5.60 -6.35
N LEU A 83 -9.49 -5.01 -6.89
CA LEU A 83 -8.74 -5.56 -8.00
C LEU A 83 -7.76 -6.60 -7.46
N LEU A 84 -7.98 -7.88 -7.82
CA LEU A 84 -7.16 -8.99 -7.31
C LEU A 84 -5.82 -9.06 -8.06
N PRO A 85 -4.67 -9.16 -7.35
CA PRO A 85 -3.34 -9.22 -7.96
C PRO A 85 -3.16 -10.24 -9.07
N HIS A 86 -3.69 -11.47 -8.94
CA HIS A 86 -3.52 -12.52 -9.96
C HIS A 86 -4.16 -12.15 -11.30
N ARG A 87 -5.33 -11.48 -11.27
CA ARG A 87 -6.00 -10.99 -12.49
C ARG A 87 -5.19 -9.87 -13.15
N LEU A 88 -4.63 -9.01 -12.31
CA LEU A 88 -3.75 -7.94 -12.78
C LEU A 88 -2.47 -8.51 -13.39
N PHE A 89 -1.85 -9.54 -12.81
CA PHE A 89 -0.68 -10.21 -13.39
C PHE A 89 -0.99 -10.83 -14.75
N LEU A 90 -2.11 -11.54 -14.90
CA LEU A 90 -2.54 -12.07 -16.20
C LEU A 90 -2.68 -10.95 -17.24
N TYR A 91 -3.29 -9.84 -16.87
CA TYR A 91 -3.40 -8.70 -17.78
C TYR A 91 -2.05 -8.10 -18.15
N LEU A 92 -1.21 -7.79 -17.16
CA LEU A 92 0.09 -7.15 -17.39
C LEU A 92 1.02 -8.01 -18.24
N PHE A 93 1.14 -9.29 -17.93
CA PHE A 93 2.11 -10.17 -18.59
C PHE A 93 1.56 -10.83 -19.85
N ASN A 94 0.30 -11.31 -19.85
CA ASN A 94 -0.23 -12.02 -21.03
C ASN A 94 -0.85 -11.07 -22.06
N MET A 95 -1.56 -10.01 -21.63
CA MET A 95 -2.23 -9.12 -22.57
C MET A 95 -1.35 -7.93 -22.97
N LEU A 96 -0.67 -7.30 -22.02
CA LEU A 96 0.21 -6.16 -22.31
C LEU A 96 1.64 -6.57 -22.67
N GLY A 97 2.03 -7.82 -22.44
CA GLY A 97 3.37 -8.31 -22.75
C GLY A 97 4.46 -7.66 -21.89
N LEU A 98 4.16 -7.31 -20.63
CA LEU A 98 5.16 -6.80 -19.70
C LEU A 98 6.27 -7.85 -19.55
N LEU A 99 7.51 -7.41 -19.78
CA LEU A 99 8.69 -8.25 -19.69
C LEU A 99 9.59 -7.75 -18.55
N ILE A 100 10.03 -8.67 -17.70
CA ILE A 100 11.09 -8.46 -16.70
C ILE A 100 12.15 -9.51 -17.02
N GLN A 101 13.40 -9.09 -17.19
CA GLN A 101 14.45 -10.01 -17.59
C GLN A 101 14.75 -11.00 -16.45
N PRO A 102 14.92 -12.30 -16.74
CA PRO A 102 15.29 -13.29 -15.72
C PRO A 102 16.58 -12.92 -14.97
N GLU A 103 17.50 -12.22 -15.63
CA GLU A 103 18.74 -11.74 -15.05
C GLU A 103 18.49 -10.71 -13.93
N ASP A 104 17.56 -9.77 -14.13
CA ASP A 104 17.18 -8.76 -13.13
C ASP A 104 16.55 -9.42 -11.89
N ILE A 105 15.74 -10.46 -12.11
CA ILE A 105 15.11 -11.25 -11.03
C ILE A 105 16.20 -11.97 -10.23
N ASN A 106 17.13 -12.63 -10.92
CA ASN A 106 18.23 -13.32 -10.25
C ASN A 106 19.13 -12.34 -9.48
N GLU A 107 19.53 -11.22 -10.07
CA GLU A 107 20.33 -10.19 -9.39
C GLU A 107 19.62 -9.68 -8.14
N TYR A 108 18.32 -9.36 -8.25
CA TYR A 108 17.50 -8.94 -7.12
C TYR A 108 17.54 -9.97 -5.98
N TRP A 109 17.32 -11.25 -6.26
CA TRP A 109 17.30 -12.28 -5.23
C TRP A 109 18.69 -12.58 -4.64
N GLN A 110 19.76 -12.51 -5.43
CA GLN A 110 21.13 -12.63 -4.90
C GLN A 110 21.46 -11.50 -3.94
N HIS A 111 21.07 -10.28 -4.30
CA HIS A 111 21.19 -9.12 -3.42
C HIS A 111 20.37 -9.34 -2.13
N GLN A 112 19.08 -9.68 -2.24
CA GLN A 112 18.23 -9.91 -1.06
C GLN A 112 18.79 -11.01 -0.14
N LYS A 113 19.30 -12.13 -0.68
CA LYS A 113 19.90 -13.21 0.12
C LYS A 113 21.14 -12.77 0.90
N SER A 114 21.86 -11.78 0.40
CA SER A 114 23.07 -11.25 1.03
C SER A 114 22.77 -10.31 2.21
N PHE A 115 21.60 -9.66 2.22
CA PHE A 115 21.25 -8.64 3.23
C PHE A 115 20.03 -8.99 4.09
N CYS A 116 19.18 -9.92 3.64
CA CYS A 116 17.91 -10.23 4.27
C CYS A 116 17.79 -11.73 4.58
N VAL A 117 17.70 -12.06 5.87
CA VAL A 117 17.57 -13.46 6.34
C VAL A 117 16.35 -14.17 5.74
N TRP A 118 15.24 -13.44 5.56
CA TRP A 118 13.99 -14.01 5.02
C TRP A 118 14.10 -14.42 3.54
N ALA A 119 15.03 -13.85 2.78
CA ALA A 119 15.19 -14.14 1.35
C ALA A 119 15.85 -15.50 1.08
N SER A 120 16.40 -16.14 2.13
CA SER A 120 16.99 -17.48 2.09
C SER A 120 16.00 -18.60 2.44
N HIS A 121 14.70 -18.30 2.53
CA HIS A 121 13.67 -19.30 2.83
C HIS A 121 13.60 -20.38 1.73
N ASN A 122 13.40 -21.64 2.13
CA ASN A 122 13.42 -22.79 1.20
C ASN A 122 12.33 -22.73 0.12
N ASP A 123 11.22 -22.06 0.41
CA ASP A 123 10.11 -21.91 -0.55
C ASP A 123 10.43 -20.89 -1.66
N LEU A 124 11.47 -20.06 -1.49
CA LEU A 124 11.91 -19.07 -2.47
C LEU A 124 12.96 -19.67 -3.40
N ASP A 125 12.53 -20.06 -4.59
CA ASP A 125 13.41 -20.58 -5.66
C ASP A 125 14.29 -19.50 -6.34
N GLY A 126 14.17 -18.23 -5.93
CA GLY A 126 14.90 -17.10 -6.51
C GLY A 126 14.43 -16.70 -7.92
N LYS A 127 13.29 -17.23 -8.38
CA LYS A 127 12.71 -16.93 -9.70
C LYS A 127 11.38 -16.18 -9.62
N HIS A 128 10.95 -15.83 -8.42
CA HIS A 128 9.71 -15.09 -8.22
C HIS A 128 9.89 -13.63 -8.61
N VAL A 129 8.96 -13.08 -9.38
CA VAL A 129 8.91 -11.64 -9.63
C VAL A 129 8.58 -10.93 -8.30
N PRO A 130 9.41 -9.99 -7.83
CA PRO A 130 9.12 -9.27 -6.60
C PRO A 130 7.93 -8.34 -6.77
N VAL A 131 7.11 -8.26 -5.73
CA VAL A 131 5.90 -7.45 -5.65
C VAL A 131 5.97 -6.59 -4.40
N THR A 132 5.60 -5.33 -4.54
CA THR A 132 5.46 -4.40 -3.42
C THR A 132 3.99 -4.06 -3.23
N ILE A 133 3.54 -4.10 -1.99
CA ILE A 133 2.25 -3.54 -1.58
C ILE A 133 2.52 -2.22 -0.89
N TYR A 134 1.81 -1.17 -1.30
CA TYR A 134 1.94 0.18 -0.76
C TYR A 134 0.57 0.69 -0.31
N GLY A 135 0.49 1.23 0.89
CA GLY A 135 -0.72 1.90 1.37
C GLY A 135 -0.48 3.36 1.69
N ASP A 136 -1.43 4.22 1.31
CA ASP A 136 -1.34 5.65 1.59
C ASP A 136 -2.71 6.24 1.87
N THR A 137 -2.75 7.29 2.68
CA THR A 137 -3.97 8.03 2.99
C THR A 137 -3.85 9.46 2.51
N ALA A 138 -4.63 9.80 1.49
CA ALA A 138 -4.61 11.11 0.86
C ALA A 138 -5.80 11.96 1.29
N ARG A 139 -5.54 13.23 1.62
CA ARG A 139 -6.58 14.25 1.75
C ARG A 139 -6.89 14.86 0.40
N TYR A 140 -8.17 14.96 0.05
CA TYR A 140 -8.64 15.63 -1.15
C TYR A 140 -9.77 16.60 -0.81
N GLY A 141 -9.92 17.64 -1.63
CA GLY A 141 -10.81 18.77 -1.36
C GLY A 141 -10.05 20.03 -0.93
N GLN A 142 -10.78 21.14 -0.81
CA GLN A 142 -10.29 22.42 -0.30
C GLN A 142 -11.30 22.96 0.72
N GLY A 143 -10.80 23.61 1.77
CA GLY A 143 -11.66 24.21 2.79
C GLY A 143 -12.28 23.17 3.74
N TYR A 144 -13.58 23.31 3.99
CA TYR A 144 -14.36 22.49 4.93
C TYR A 144 -14.75 21.10 4.37
N ASP A 145 -14.78 20.94 3.05
CA ASP A 145 -15.07 19.66 2.37
C ASP A 145 -13.78 18.84 2.17
N GLN A 146 -12.98 18.69 3.23
CA GLN A 146 -11.84 17.80 3.20
C GLN A 146 -12.31 16.38 3.48
N SER A 147 -12.07 15.49 2.52
CA SER A 147 -12.30 14.06 2.68
C SER A 147 -10.96 13.34 2.61
N LYS A 148 -10.86 12.20 3.29
CA LYS A 148 -9.69 11.34 3.26
C LYS A 148 -10.01 10.03 2.57
N ILE A 149 -9.11 9.57 1.69
CA ILE A 149 -9.19 8.22 1.11
C ILE A 149 -7.91 7.47 1.48
N THR A 150 -8.08 6.26 1.99
CA THR A 150 -7.02 5.27 2.13
C THR A 150 -7.03 4.38 0.89
N GLY A 151 -5.92 4.34 0.17
CA GLY A 151 -5.69 3.47 -0.98
C GLY A 151 -4.68 2.38 -0.66
N CYS A 152 -4.86 1.21 -1.29
CA CYS A 152 -3.87 0.15 -1.32
C CYS A 152 -3.46 -0.08 -2.77
N PHE A 153 -2.16 -0.11 -3.02
CA PHE A 153 -1.55 -0.16 -4.33
C PHE A 153 -0.59 -1.35 -4.42
N MET A 154 -0.40 -1.84 -5.63
CA MET A 154 0.61 -2.83 -5.97
C MET A 154 1.60 -2.22 -6.96
N SER A 155 2.87 -2.60 -6.88
CA SER A 155 3.87 -2.29 -7.89
C SER A 155 4.84 -3.46 -8.11
N LEU A 156 5.55 -3.45 -9.24
CA LEU A 156 6.61 -4.42 -9.57
C LEU A 156 7.97 -3.68 -9.54
N PRO A 157 8.81 -3.85 -8.51
CA PRO A 157 10.04 -3.06 -8.32
C PRO A 157 11.05 -3.13 -9.46
N LEU A 158 11.07 -4.25 -10.19
CA LEU A 158 11.95 -4.50 -11.33
C LEU A 158 11.41 -3.94 -12.64
N TRP A 159 10.18 -3.42 -12.65
CA TRP A 159 9.60 -2.78 -13.82
C TRP A 159 9.49 -1.27 -13.59
N ARG A 160 10.35 -0.52 -14.30
CA ARG A 160 10.44 0.94 -14.18
C ARG A 160 10.04 1.64 -15.49
N PRO A 161 8.74 1.90 -15.69
CA PRO A 161 8.29 2.68 -16.83
C PRO A 161 8.82 4.12 -16.75
N LYS A 162 8.86 4.83 -17.89
CA LYS A 162 9.25 6.26 -17.94
C LYS A 162 8.38 7.15 -17.03
N SER A 163 7.13 6.76 -16.81
CA SER A 163 6.20 7.45 -15.91
C SER A 163 5.93 6.57 -14.70
N THR A 164 6.36 7.02 -13.52
CA THR A 164 6.13 6.33 -12.23
C THR A 164 4.65 6.04 -11.97
N ARG A 165 3.75 6.84 -12.54
CA ARG A 165 2.30 6.62 -12.44
C ARG A 165 1.85 5.31 -13.07
N MET A 166 2.62 4.79 -14.02
CA MET A 166 2.30 3.52 -14.67
C MET A 166 2.75 2.32 -13.85
N SER A 167 3.69 2.48 -12.90
CA SER A 167 4.20 1.40 -12.05
C SER A 167 3.36 1.09 -10.81
N GLN A 168 2.27 1.84 -10.59
CA GLN A 168 1.43 1.68 -9.41
C GLN A 168 -0.01 1.38 -9.84
N TRP A 169 -0.55 0.27 -9.35
CA TRP A 169 -1.91 -0.16 -9.64
C TRP A 169 -2.72 -0.18 -8.35
N LEU A 170 -3.79 0.61 -8.30
CA LEU A 170 -4.72 0.65 -7.16
C LEU A 170 -5.47 -0.69 -7.06
N LEU A 171 -5.34 -1.35 -5.91
CA LEU A 171 -6.06 -2.59 -5.59
C LEU A 171 -7.43 -2.28 -5.01
N PHE A 172 -7.53 -1.33 -4.08
CA PHE A 172 -8.80 -0.83 -3.55
C PHE A 172 -8.63 0.56 -2.94
N SER A 173 -9.74 1.26 -2.73
CA SER A 173 -9.80 2.53 -2.02
C SER A 173 -10.99 2.56 -1.06
N VAL A 174 -10.80 3.09 0.15
CA VAL A 174 -11.84 3.29 1.16
C VAL A 174 -11.79 4.71 1.68
N ASP A 175 -12.96 5.30 1.94
CA ASP A 175 -13.07 6.56 2.67
C ASP A 175 -12.55 6.36 4.11
N ALA A 176 -11.48 7.07 4.46
CA ALA A 176 -10.79 6.87 5.73
C ALA A 176 -11.67 7.26 6.92
N ASP A 177 -12.56 8.24 6.77
CA ASP A 177 -13.45 8.68 7.84
C ASP A 177 -14.54 7.63 8.13
N ARG A 178 -14.91 6.87 7.10
CA ARG A 178 -15.86 5.76 7.18
C ARG A 178 -15.24 4.44 7.61
N SER A 179 -13.91 4.32 7.55
CA SER A 179 -13.21 3.13 7.98
C SER A 179 -13.37 2.87 9.48
N LEU A 180 -13.64 1.62 9.83
CA LEU A 180 -13.59 1.07 11.18
C LEU A 180 -12.21 0.47 11.48
N GLY A 181 -11.20 0.77 10.66
CA GLY A 181 -9.86 0.21 10.76
C GLY A 181 -9.86 -1.27 10.34
N PRO A 182 -9.35 -2.21 11.16
CA PRO A 182 -9.23 -3.61 10.78
C PRO A 182 -10.55 -4.29 10.38
N GLU A 183 -11.67 -3.92 11.00
CA GLU A 183 -12.99 -4.46 10.62
C GLU A 183 -13.36 -4.13 9.16
N THR A 184 -12.94 -2.96 8.68
CA THR A 184 -13.15 -2.55 7.29
C THR A 184 -12.09 -3.14 6.36
N LEU A 185 -10.83 -3.11 6.78
CA LEU A 185 -9.68 -3.39 5.91
C LEU A 185 -9.36 -4.89 5.79
N ASN A 186 -9.54 -5.69 6.84
CA ASN A 186 -9.15 -7.10 6.84
C ASN A 186 -9.87 -7.93 5.77
N PRO A 187 -11.18 -7.78 5.52
CA PRO A 187 -11.84 -8.52 4.43
C PRO A 187 -11.22 -8.21 3.06
N LEU A 188 -10.83 -6.95 2.83
CA LEU A 188 -10.20 -6.51 1.58
C LEU A 188 -8.79 -7.09 1.45
N TYR A 189 -8.02 -7.03 2.55
CA TYR A 189 -6.68 -7.61 2.60
C TYR A 189 -6.70 -9.13 2.44
N LEU A 190 -7.68 -9.82 3.03
CA LEU A 190 -7.78 -11.27 2.92
C LEU A 190 -7.88 -11.71 1.45
N ALA A 191 -8.77 -11.08 0.67
CA ALA A 191 -8.91 -11.38 -0.75
C ALA A 191 -7.61 -11.11 -1.55
N ILE A 192 -6.87 -10.05 -1.19
CA ILE A 192 -5.58 -9.71 -1.81
C ILE A 192 -4.51 -10.73 -1.43
N VAL A 193 -4.43 -11.12 -0.17
CA VAL A 193 -3.46 -12.08 0.36
C VAL A 193 -3.70 -13.46 -0.23
N GLU A 194 -4.95 -13.92 -0.30
CA GLU A 194 -5.31 -15.19 -0.96
C GLU A 194 -4.85 -15.18 -2.43
N SER A 195 -5.13 -14.09 -3.14
CA SER A 195 -4.65 -13.91 -4.51
C SER A 195 -3.13 -13.92 -4.63
N LEU A 196 -2.38 -13.36 -3.68
CA LEU A 196 -0.92 -13.30 -3.72
C LEU A 196 -0.30 -14.64 -3.32
N ASN A 197 -0.92 -15.37 -2.40
CA ASN A 197 -0.49 -16.71 -2.00
C ASN A 197 -0.60 -17.69 -3.16
N GLU A 198 -1.67 -17.64 -3.96
CA GLU A 198 -1.75 -18.48 -5.17
C GLU A 198 -0.74 -18.03 -6.23
N ALA A 199 -0.53 -16.72 -6.37
CA ALA A 199 0.46 -16.17 -7.30
C ALA A 199 1.90 -16.56 -6.94
N PHE A 200 2.19 -16.79 -5.66
CA PHE A 200 3.44 -17.36 -5.20
C PHE A 200 3.69 -18.75 -5.79
N TYR A 201 2.66 -19.59 -5.86
CA TYR A 201 2.76 -20.90 -6.51
C TYR A 201 2.64 -20.85 -8.04
N GLY A 202 2.54 -19.65 -8.63
CA GLY A 202 2.44 -19.48 -10.08
C GLY A 202 1.08 -19.88 -10.64
N ARG A 203 0.00 -19.71 -9.87
CA ARG A 203 -1.35 -20.03 -10.30
C ARG A 203 -2.38 -19.02 -9.80
N THR A 204 -3.58 -19.05 -10.37
CA THR A 204 -4.75 -18.31 -9.89
C THR A 204 -5.50 -19.14 -8.84
N PRO A 205 -6.44 -18.54 -8.07
CA PRO A 205 -7.33 -19.28 -7.18
C PRO A 205 -8.15 -20.37 -7.88
N GLU A 206 -8.43 -20.22 -9.17
CA GLU A 206 -9.11 -21.21 -10.00
C GLU A 206 -8.16 -22.33 -10.50
N GLY A 207 -6.88 -22.28 -10.14
CA GLY A 207 -5.86 -23.25 -10.55
C GLY A 207 -5.27 -23.00 -11.94
N CYS A 208 -5.60 -21.89 -12.61
CA CYS A 208 -5.00 -21.55 -13.90
C CYS A 208 -3.54 -21.13 -13.73
N PRO A 209 -2.61 -21.54 -14.61
CA PRO A 209 -1.22 -21.14 -14.50
C PRO A 209 -1.03 -19.63 -14.75
N LEU A 210 -0.17 -19.00 -13.95
CA LEU A 210 0.33 -17.65 -14.20
C LEU A 210 1.62 -17.72 -15.04
N PRO A 211 1.95 -16.65 -15.79
CA PRO A 211 3.18 -16.60 -16.60
C PRO A 211 4.46 -16.63 -15.75
N HIS A 212 4.37 -16.15 -14.50
CA HIS A 212 5.46 -16.14 -13.54
C HIS A 212 4.94 -16.51 -12.15
N LYS A 213 5.87 -16.87 -11.26
CA LYS A 213 5.61 -16.86 -9.80
C LYS A 213 5.86 -15.46 -9.26
N PHE A 214 5.13 -15.06 -8.25
CA PHE A 214 5.21 -13.71 -7.67
C PHE A 214 5.43 -13.79 -6.16
N SER A 215 6.29 -12.94 -5.61
CA SER A 215 6.52 -12.91 -4.16
C SER A 215 6.41 -11.49 -3.64
N VAL A 216 5.63 -11.29 -2.58
CA VAL A 216 5.58 -10.00 -1.88
C VAL A 216 6.86 -9.85 -1.09
N THR A 217 7.70 -8.90 -1.49
CA THR A 217 9.00 -8.65 -0.86
C THR A 217 9.00 -7.38 -0.02
N GLU A 218 8.03 -6.50 -0.22
CA GLU A 218 7.92 -5.23 0.47
C GLU A 218 6.48 -4.88 0.80
N ILE A 219 6.24 -4.45 2.05
CA ILE A 219 5.02 -3.78 2.47
C ILE A 219 5.41 -2.36 2.89
N LYS A 220 5.00 -1.38 2.10
CA LYS A 220 5.30 0.04 2.28
C LYS A 220 4.02 0.79 2.66
N GLY A 221 4.18 1.97 3.23
CA GLY A 221 3.08 2.88 3.42
C GLY A 221 3.41 4.04 4.33
N ASP A 222 2.50 4.99 4.40
CA ASP A 222 2.57 6.05 5.40
C ASP A 222 2.28 5.49 6.81
N TRP A 223 2.59 6.29 7.83
CA TRP A 223 2.39 5.85 9.21
C TRP A 223 0.91 5.62 9.53
N GLU A 224 0.00 6.41 8.96
CA GLU A 224 -1.45 6.28 9.15
C GLU A 224 -1.91 4.90 8.63
N PHE A 225 -1.47 4.51 7.43
CA PHE A 225 -1.73 3.18 6.87
C PHE A 225 -1.22 2.06 7.77
N HIS A 226 0.05 2.10 8.19
CA HIS A 226 0.61 1.06 9.06
C HIS A 226 -0.10 0.99 10.42
N TYR A 227 -0.49 2.13 10.97
CA TYR A 227 -1.23 2.22 12.22
C TYR A 227 -2.58 1.49 12.15
N HIS A 228 -3.33 1.68 11.06
CA HIS A 228 -4.61 1.03 10.84
C HIS A 228 -4.46 -0.46 10.48
N THR A 229 -3.52 -0.78 9.59
CA THR A 229 -3.30 -2.15 9.08
C THR A 229 -2.75 -3.08 10.15
N PHE A 230 -1.75 -2.67 10.93
CA PHE A 230 -1.12 -3.51 11.95
C PHE A 230 -1.72 -3.34 13.34
N GLN A 231 -2.87 -2.67 13.44
CA GLN A 231 -3.56 -2.42 14.72
C GLN A 231 -2.65 -1.78 15.78
N LEU A 232 -1.71 -0.92 15.37
CA LEU A 232 -0.74 -0.30 16.28
C LEU A 232 -1.40 0.56 17.37
N ARG A 233 -2.69 0.91 17.18
CA ARG A 233 -3.55 1.46 18.23
C ARG A 233 -3.55 0.62 19.51
N ARG A 234 -3.59 -0.71 19.40
CA ARG A 234 -3.53 -1.62 20.55
C ARG A 234 -2.21 -1.50 21.31
N LEU A 235 -1.13 -1.20 20.58
CA LEU A 235 0.19 -0.98 21.16
C LEU A 235 0.33 0.41 21.79
N ARG A 236 -0.66 1.30 21.62
CA ARG A 236 -0.61 2.72 22.02
C ARG A 236 0.64 3.42 21.47
N ARG A 237 1.10 3.02 20.28
CA ARG A 237 2.29 3.57 19.61
C ARG A 237 1.89 4.32 18.34
N TYR A 238 2.00 5.64 18.39
CA TYR A 238 1.75 6.52 17.26
C TYR A 238 2.41 7.89 17.46
N TRP A 239 2.52 8.67 16.39
CA TRP A 239 3.24 9.95 16.34
C TRP A 239 2.76 11.03 17.33
N LYS A 240 1.57 10.89 17.96
CA LYS A 240 1.14 11.81 19.05
C LYS A 240 1.27 11.22 20.45
N THR A 241 1.70 9.97 20.60
CA THR A 241 2.00 9.40 21.92
C THR A 241 3.47 9.56 22.25
N ARG A 242 3.76 9.47 23.55
CA ARG A 242 5.13 9.30 24.05
C ARG A 242 5.86 8.16 23.34
N TRP A 243 5.20 7.06 22.98
CA TRP A 243 5.82 5.95 22.26
C TRP A 243 5.55 6.10 20.77
N ILE A 244 6.54 6.54 19.99
CA ILE A 244 6.37 6.82 18.57
C ILE A 244 6.53 5.53 17.77
N CYS A 245 7.68 4.87 17.88
CA CYS A 245 8.02 3.77 16.99
C CYS A 245 7.64 2.41 17.57
N TRP A 246 6.88 1.62 16.81
CA TRP A 246 6.58 0.23 17.17
C TRP A 246 7.79 -0.69 17.06
N ARG A 247 8.78 -0.33 16.24
CA ARG A 247 9.97 -1.13 15.97
C ARG A 247 11.17 -0.83 16.87
N CYS A 248 11.47 0.45 17.17
CA CYS A 248 12.72 0.80 17.86
C CYS A 248 12.54 1.47 19.24
N HIS A 249 11.42 1.24 19.93
CA HIS A 249 11.11 1.88 21.23
C HIS A 249 11.17 3.41 21.25
N ALA A 250 11.38 4.09 20.12
CA ALA A 250 11.57 5.54 20.08
C ALA A 250 10.47 6.29 20.84
N GLU A 251 10.89 7.16 21.74
CA GLU A 251 10.02 7.95 22.61
C GLU A 251 10.07 9.44 22.27
N HIS A 252 8.95 10.13 22.37
CA HIS A 252 8.89 11.58 22.40
C HIS A 252 9.18 12.07 23.82
N HIS A 253 10.29 12.77 24.02
CA HIS A 253 10.58 13.48 25.26
C HIS A 253 10.03 14.90 25.18
N ALA A 254 9.09 15.25 26.07
CA ALA A 254 8.42 16.55 26.08
C ALA A 254 9.36 17.73 26.39
N ASP A 255 10.49 17.47 27.06
CA ASP A 255 11.43 18.49 27.54
C ASP A 255 12.61 18.74 26.60
N ALA A 256 12.71 18.01 25.47
CA ALA A 256 13.77 18.21 24.50
C ALA A 256 13.35 19.28 23.48
N ALA A 257 14.05 20.42 23.46
CA ALA A 257 13.82 21.51 22.51
C ALA A 257 13.91 21.06 21.02
N HIS A 258 14.54 19.91 20.76
CA HIS A 258 14.69 19.27 19.45
C HIS A 258 14.43 17.75 19.56
N SER A 259 13.16 17.33 19.62
CA SER A 259 12.76 15.96 19.97
C SER A 259 12.82 14.92 18.84
N CYS A 260 13.25 15.29 17.64
CA CYS A 260 13.18 14.40 16.46
C CYS A 260 14.48 14.28 15.66
N TYR A 261 15.57 14.93 16.10
CA TYR A 261 16.87 14.86 15.45
C TYR A 261 17.98 14.86 16.49
N ASP A 262 18.40 13.67 16.89
CA ASP A 262 19.66 13.47 17.61
C ASP A 262 20.74 13.18 16.57
N PHE A 263 21.59 14.18 16.32
CA PHE A 263 22.71 14.11 15.38
C PHE A 263 24.05 13.91 16.11
N ASP A 264 24.02 13.54 17.40
CA ASP A 264 25.26 13.24 18.11
C ASP A 264 25.94 12.00 17.50
N ASP A 265 27.28 11.98 17.58
CA ASP A 265 28.09 10.90 17.01
C ASP A 265 27.86 9.53 17.69
N ASP A 266 27.22 9.49 18.86
CA ASP A 266 26.86 8.28 19.62
C ASP A 266 25.43 8.42 20.18
N PRO A 267 24.41 8.30 19.33
CA PRO A 267 23.06 8.63 19.73
C PRO A 267 22.44 7.49 20.55
N THR A 268 21.86 7.85 21.69
CA THR A 268 21.29 6.88 22.65
C THR A 268 20.18 5.98 22.08
N TRP A 269 19.57 6.36 20.95
CA TRP A 269 18.54 5.57 20.27
C TRP A 269 19.09 4.37 19.47
N GLU A 270 20.39 4.32 19.14
CA GLU A 270 20.96 3.19 18.38
C GLU A 270 20.82 1.86 19.16
N ALA A 271 20.99 1.94 20.49
CA ALA A 271 20.85 0.82 21.41
C ALA A 271 19.39 0.33 21.61
N THR A 272 18.38 1.04 21.10
CA THR A 272 16.95 0.69 21.32
C THR A 272 16.32 -0.11 20.18
N THR A 273 17.13 -0.55 19.21
CA THR A 273 16.67 -1.27 18.02
C THR A 273 16.19 -2.69 18.36
N ILE A 274 14.89 -2.98 18.16
CA ILE A 274 14.31 -4.32 18.36
C ILE A 274 14.21 -5.06 17.01
N SER A 275 14.47 -6.37 17.00
CA SER A 275 14.23 -7.19 15.81
C SER A 275 12.72 -7.35 15.51
N ASN A 276 12.35 -7.54 14.23
CA ASN A 276 10.96 -7.81 13.83
C ASN A 276 10.38 -9.05 14.53
N PHE A 277 11.19 -10.08 14.75
CA PHE A 277 10.78 -11.29 15.46
C PHE A 277 10.49 -11.02 16.93
N SER A 278 11.40 -10.31 17.62
CA SER A 278 11.22 -9.89 19.01
C SER A 278 9.98 -9.01 19.17
N PHE A 279 9.65 -8.20 18.17
CA PHE A 279 8.41 -7.43 18.12
C PHE A 279 7.15 -8.31 18.01
N LEU A 280 7.08 -9.19 17.01
CA LEU A 280 5.92 -10.09 16.82
C LEU A 280 5.70 -10.97 18.06
N ALA A 281 6.78 -11.50 18.64
CA ALA A 281 6.70 -12.27 19.88
C ALA A 281 6.16 -11.45 21.06
N ASN A 282 6.52 -10.16 21.17
CA ASN A 282 6.00 -9.26 22.21
C ASN A 282 4.53 -8.87 21.99
N ILE A 283 4.07 -8.73 20.74
CA ILE A 283 2.65 -8.52 20.46
C ILE A 283 1.85 -9.75 20.86
N VAL A 284 2.25 -10.93 20.35
CA VAL A 284 1.53 -12.19 20.59
C VAL A 284 1.47 -12.52 22.09
N LYS A 285 2.58 -12.34 22.82
CA LYS A 285 2.60 -12.54 24.28
C LYS A 285 1.69 -11.59 25.05
N ARG A 286 1.53 -10.35 24.59
CA ARG A 286 0.61 -9.37 25.23
C ARG A 286 -0.86 -9.65 24.96
N GLU A 287 -1.19 -10.48 23.96
CA GLU A 287 -2.55 -10.95 23.69
C GLU A 287 -2.89 -12.26 24.43
N SER A 288 -1.92 -12.87 25.12
CA SER A 288 -2.09 -14.12 25.89
C SER A 288 -2.44 -13.89 27.37
N ILE A 289 -2.72 -12.63 27.76
CA ILE A 289 -3.13 -12.16 29.09
C ILE A 289 -4.42 -11.36 28.92
#